data_AF-A0A833TT91-F1
#
_entry.id   AF-A0A833TT91-F1
#
_cell.length_a   1.000
_cell.length_b   1.000
_cell.length_c   1.000
_cell.angle_alpha   90.00
_cell.angle_beta   90.00
_cell.angle_gamma   90.00
#
_symmetry.space_group_name_H-M   'P 1'
#
loop_
_entity.id
_entity.type
_entity.pdbx_description
1 polymer ?
#
loop_
_entity_poly.entity_id
_entity_poly.type
_entity_poly.pdbx_seq_one_letter_code
_entity_poly.pdbx_strand_id
1 'polypeptide(L)'
;MSSERLLASGVLPSEAPVIMTRSSSSRQCGEPAWIFEELPKATIESVSRSDTGDISPMLLSYTIDIQYKQFKWRLVKKASQVLYLHFALKKRAFIEELYEKQEQAKEWLQSLGIVDQTAVVQDDDEPDDGAIPLHHEESVKNRNVPSSAALPIIRSALGGQQSISERAKGAMQGYLNHFLGNMDIVNSREVCKFLEVSKLSFSQEYGSKLKEGYIMVKHLPGADSDVNFCVINWTGCCQGNWEKVWVVLKPGFLAFLDDPFDTKLLDIIVFDVQPASGKNGVSQVHLASPIKEHNLLRYAFKINCGSRSIKLRTSSMAKVKEWVTEINKAGMRPQEGWCHTHRFGSYAPQRGLAEDGSQAQWFIDGQAAFKAIASSIENAKSEILITGWWICPEMFLRRPFDRHSSSRLEALLEEKAKQGVQIYILLYKEVSLALKINSMYSKTRLLNIHENVRVLRYPDHISTGVYYWSHHEKLVIVDYQICFIGGLDLCFGRYDTIEHKVGDYPPLTWPGKDYYNPRYFTSLLTFVMTRNILYKMKQIGFSLWCFM
;
A
#
# COMPACT_ATOMS: atom_id res chain seq x y z
N MET A 1 7.21 44.59 -0.44
CA MET A 1 7.88 43.56 -1.25
C MET A 1 6.83 42.49 -1.57
N SER A 2 6.53 42.25 -2.86
CA SER A 2 5.29 41.56 -3.29
C SER A 2 5.33 40.04 -3.07
N SER A 3 4.20 39.50 -2.58
CA SER A 3 3.96 38.11 -2.18
C SER A 3 3.74 37.12 -3.33
N GLU A 4 4.23 37.41 -4.54
CA GLU A 4 3.99 36.60 -5.74
C GLU A 4 5.33 36.16 -6.32
N ARG A 5 5.88 35.02 -5.91
CA ARG A 5 7.08 34.49 -6.60
C ARG A 5 7.30 32.99 -6.64
N LEU A 6 6.41 32.15 -6.10
CA LEU A 6 6.55 30.70 -6.20
C LEU A 6 5.50 30.00 -7.08
N LEU A 7 4.36 30.63 -7.35
CA LEU A 7 3.25 29.99 -8.09
C LEU A 7 3.17 30.36 -9.58
N ALA A 8 4.02 31.27 -10.08
CA ALA A 8 3.83 31.88 -11.40
C ALA A 8 4.80 31.40 -12.52
N SER A 9 5.80 30.57 -12.21
CA SER A 9 6.80 30.15 -13.21
C SER A 9 6.67 28.66 -13.56
N GLY A 10 5.72 28.35 -14.44
CA GLY A 10 5.50 27.01 -14.98
C GLY A 10 4.88 27.07 -16.38
N VAL A 11 5.54 27.76 -17.31
CA VAL A 11 5.16 27.73 -18.74
C VAL A 11 6.43 27.50 -19.57
N LEU A 12 6.53 26.33 -20.19
CA LEU A 12 7.37 26.01 -21.35
C LEU A 12 6.59 25.02 -22.26
N PRO A 13 6.92 24.93 -23.56
CA PRO A 13 5.91 24.93 -24.62
C PRO A 13 5.47 23.55 -25.12
N SER A 14 4.23 23.56 -25.64
CA SER A 14 3.51 22.60 -26.49
C SER A 14 4.33 21.50 -27.19
N GLU A 15 4.02 20.25 -26.84
CA GLU A 15 4.16 19.07 -27.72
C GLU A 15 2.77 18.47 -28.02
N ALA A 16 2.65 17.92 -29.23
CA ALA A 16 1.42 17.59 -29.98
C ALA A 16 0.56 16.45 -29.35
N PRO A 17 -0.71 16.28 -29.77
CA PRO A 17 -1.71 15.54 -29.01
C PRO A 17 -1.56 14.03 -29.21
N VAL A 18 -1.42 13.30 -28.10
CA VAL A 18 -1.66 11.84 -28.09
C VAL A 18 -3.16 11.62 -27.92
N ILE A 19 -3.78 11.05 -28.95
CA ILE A 19 -5.19 10.71 -29.01
C ILE A 19 -5.50 9.67 -27.91
N MET A 20 -6.14 10.11 -26.83
CA MET A 20 -6.75 9.22 -25.85
C MET A 20 -8.13 8.81 -26.32
N THR A 21 -8.27 7.56 -26.74
CA THR A 21 -9.55 6.91 -26.98
C THR A 21 -10.29 6.72 -25.65
N ARG A 22 -11.47 7.35 -25.55
CA ARG A 22 -12.48 7.12 -24.51
C ARG A 22 -12.83 5.63 -24.42
N SER A 23 -12.72 5.03 -23.25
CA SER A 23 -13.44 3.79 -22.92
C SER A 23 -14.70 4.13 -22.14
N SER A 24 -15.83 3.95 -22.81
CA SER A 24 -17.17 3.96 -22.22
C SER A 24 -17.40 2.70 -21.38
N SER A 25 -18.18 2.86 -20.32
CA SER A 25 -18.65 1.80 -19.44
C SER A 25 -19.24 0.60 -20.18
N SER A 26 -18.61 -0.56 -20.05
CA SER A 26 -19.24 -1.86 -20.22
C SER A 26 -18.61 -2.85 -19.24
N ARG A 27 -19.41 -3.79 -18.73
CA ARG A 27 -19.03 -4.78 -17.72
C ARG A 27 -17.83 -5.61 -18.22
N GLN A 28 -16.62 -5.31 -17.74
CA GLN A 28 -15.41 -6.05 -18.08
C GLN A 28 -15.32 -7.35 -17.27
N CYS A 29 -15.37 -8.47 -17.98
CA CYS A 29 -14.71 -9.70 -17.57
C CYS A 29 -13.22 -9.36 -17.31
N GLY A 30 -12.74 -9.67 -16.10
CA GLY A 30 -11.57 -9.04 -15.49
C GLY A 30 -10.26 -9.19 -16.28
N GLU A 31 -9.52 -8.09 -16.42
CA GLU A 31 -8.12 -8.12 -16.83
C GLU A 31 -7.31 -9.02 -15.88
N PRO A 32 -6.35 -9.80 -16.38
CA PRO A 32 -5.54 -10.66 -15.54
C PRO A 32 -4.69 -9.78 -14.61
N ALA A 33 -4.85 -9.99 -13.30
CA ALA A 33 -4.11 -9.26 -12.27
C ALA A 33 -2.62 -9.62 -12.28
N TRP A 34 -1.85 -9.09 -13.23
CA TRP A 34 -0.41 -9.35 -13.33
C TRP A 34 0.38 -8.55 -12.29
N ILE A 35 1.47 -9.16 -11.79
CA ILE A 35 2.48 -8.51 -10.93
C ILE A 35 3.66 -8.03 -11.78
N PHE A 36 4.03 -8.83 -12.78
CA PHE A 36 5.05 -8.51 -13.78
C PHE A 36 4.37 -8.07 -15.08
N GLU A 37 4.71 -6.87 -15.52
CA GLU A 37 4.30 -6.30 -16.82
C GLU A 37 5.28 -6.68 -17.93
N GLU A 38 6.55 -6.93 -17.56
CA GLU A 38 7.62 -7.40 -18.44
C GLU A 38 8.33 -8.62 -17.80
N LEU A 39 9.02 -9.43 -18.60
CA LEU A 39 9.67 -10.63 -18.09
C LEU A 39 10.86 -10.29 -17.18
N PRO A 40 10.89 -10.75 -15.92
CA PRO A 40 12.03 -10.56 -15.04
C PRO A 40 13.21 -11.44 -15.47
N LYS A 41 14.44 -10.99 -15.17
CA LYS A 41 15.68 -11.73 -15.42
C LYS A 41 16.18 -12.34 -14.12
N ALA A 42 16.63 -13.60 -14.15
CA ALA A 42 17.26 -14.22 -13.00
C ALA A 42 18.52 -14.98 -13.38
N THR A 43 19.50 -14.97 -12.49
CA THR A 43 20.76 -15.68 -12.60
C THR A 43 21.07 -16.45 -11.33
N ILE A 44 21.48 -17.71 -11.45
CA ILE A 44 22.00 -18.46 -10.31
C ILE A 44 23.41 -17.94 -9.99
N GLU A 45 23.60 -17.35 -8.81
CA GLU A 45 24.89 -16.83 -8.36
C GLU A 45 25.76 -17.99 -7.85
N SER A 46 25.22 -18.80 -6.94
CA SER A 46 25.94 -19.88 -6.27
C SER A 46 25.02 -21.04 -5.89
N VAL A 47 25.62 -22.23 -5.72
CA VAL A 47 24.98 -23.43 -5.20
C VAL A 47 25.75 -23.89 -3.97
N SER A 48 25.06 -24.06 -2.85
CA SER A 48 25.63 -24.57 -1.61
C SER A 48 24.98 -25.89 -1.20
N ARG A 49 25.71 -26.71 -0.44
CA ARG A 49 25.25 -27.97 0.14
C ARG A 49 25.33 -27.86 1.66
N SER A 50 24.35 -28.39 2.38
CA SER A 50 24.47 -28.48 3.85
C SER A 50 25.52 -29.52 4.24
N ASP A 51 26.33 -29.22 5.27
CA ASP A 51 27.44 -30.06 5.77
C ASP A 51 27.01 -31.40 6.41
N THR A 52 25.73 -31.72 6.37
CA THR A 52 25.23 -33.05 6.70
C THR A 52 25.80 -34.03 5.68
N GLY A 53 26.62 -35.00 6.10
CA GLY A 53 27.31 -35.99 5.25
C GLY A 53 26.43 -36.88 4.35
N ASP A 54 25.16 -36.53 4.16
CA ASP A 54 24.21 -37.16 3.26
C ASP A 54 24.35 -36.65 1.83
N ILE A 55 24.35 -37.58 0.87
CA ILE A 55 24.55 -37.28 -0.57
C ILE A 55 23.25 -36.82 -1.25
N SER A 56 22.18 -36.52 -0.50
CA SER A 56 20.85 -36.25 -1.08
C SER A 56 20.79 -34.93 -1.89
N PRO A 57 20.24 -34.92 -3.12
CA PRO A 57 19.97 -33.71 -3.89
C PRO A 57 19.04 -32.72 -3.18
N MET A 58 18.22 -33.20 -2.24
CA MET A 58 17.31 -32.38 -1.44
C MET A 58 18.04 -31.38 -0.53
N LEU A 59 19.36 -31.53 -0.36
CA LEU A 59 20.21 -30.70 0.50
C LEU A 59 20.84 -29.52 -0.22
N LEU A 60 20.70 -29.42 -1.55
CA LEU A 60 21.20 -28.28 -2.31
C LEU A 60 20.36 -27.02 -2.03
N SER A 61 21.05 -25.90 -1.88
CA SER A 61 20.48 -24.56 -1.77
C SER A 61 21.04 -23.69 -2.89
N TYR A 62 20.15 -22.99 -3.59
CA TYR A 62 20.46 -22.14 -4.73
C TYR A 62 20.30 -20.69 -4.33
N THR A 63 21.35 -19.88 -4.55
CA THR A 63 21.28 -18.43 -4.44
C THR A 63 20.94 -17.86 -5.81
N ILE A 64 19.79 -17.20 -5.90
CA ILE A 64 19.20 -16.68 -7.13
C ILE A 64 19.19 -15.16 -7.04
N ASP A 65 19.87 -14.50 -7.97
CA ASP A 65 19.80 -13.05 -8.14
C ASP A 65 18.76 -12.74 -9.22
N ILE A 66 17.79 -11.90 -8.89
CA ILE A 66 16.67 -11.54 -9.77
C ILE A 66 16.69 -10.03 -9.98
N GLN A 67 16.43 -9.63 -11.23
CA GLN A 67 16.28 -8.25 -11.65
C GLN A 67 14.96 -8.06 -12.40
N TYR A 68 14.23 -7.02 -12.04
CA TYR A 68 13.02 -6.57 -12.73
C TYR A 68 12.98 -5.04 -12.72
N LYS A 69 12.94 -4.40 -13.89
CA LYS A 69 13.14 -2.95 -14.04
C LYS A 69 14.39 -2.49 -13.24
N GLN A 70 14.24 -1.52 -12.34
CA GLN A 70 15.27 -1.03 -11.43
C GLN A 70 15.46 -1.87 -10.15
N PHE A 71 14.58 -2.84 -9.88
CA PHE A 71 14.61 -3.62 -8.65
C PHE A 71 15.51 -4.84 -8.79
N LYS A 72 16.33 -5.07 -7.77
CA LYS A 72 17.18 -6.25 -7.65
C LYS A 72 17.01 -6.86 -6.26
N TRP A 73 16.84 -8.18 -6.20
CA TRP A 73 16.77 -8.90 -4.94
C TRP A 73 17.35 -10.30 -5.08
N ARG A 74 17.76 -10.85 -3.94
CA ARG A 74 18.40 -12.16 -3.83
C ARG A 74 17.51 -13.12 -3.06
N LEU A 75 17.37 -14.33 -3.57
CA LEU A 75 16.65 -15.41 -2.90
C LEU A 75 17.57 -16.58 -2.64
N VAL A 76 17.34 -17.28 -1.54
CA VAL A 76 17.96 -18.58 -1.27
C VAL A 76 16.85 -19.63 -1.24
N LYS A 77 16.89 -20.58 -2.18
CA LYS A 77 15.86 -21.63 -2.32
C LYS A 77 16.47 -23.01 -2.27
N LYS A 78 15.89 -23.90 -1.48
CA LYS A 78 16.28 -25.32 -1.42
C LYS A 78 15.76 -26.06 -2.64
N ALA A 79 16.47 -27.11 -3.08
CA ALA A 79 16.01 -28.01 -4.13
C ALA A 79 14.59 -28.55 -3.86
N SER A 80 14.26 -28.86 -2.61
CA SER A 80 12.92 -29.29 -2.20
C SER A 80 11.83 -28.26 -2.48
N GLN A 81 12.14 -26.96 -2.37
CA GLN A 81 11.19 -25.89 -2.69
C GLN A 81 10.99 -25.75 -4.21
N VAL A 82 12.03 -26.02 -5.00
CA VAL A 82 11.94 -26.03 -6.47
C VAL A 82 11.06 -27.20 -6.94
N LEU A 83 11.21 -28.36 -6.30
CA LEU A 83 10.36 -29.52 -6.59
C LEU A 83 8.90 -29.27 -6.19
N TYR A 84 8.68 -28.67 -5.02
CA TYR A 84 7.34 -28.25 -4.62
C TYR A 84 6.73 -27.27 -5.64
N LEU A 85 7.49 -26.28 -6.11
CA LEU A 85 7.05 -25.38 -7.18
C LEU A 85 6.69 -26.17 -8.45
N HIS A 86 7.53 -27.11 -8.88
CA HIS A 86 7.26 -27.92 -10.07
C HIS A 86 5.96 -28.69 -9.96
N PHE A 87 5.72 -29.37 -8.83
CA PHE A 87 4.47 -30.08 -8.58
C PHE A 87 3.27 -29.14 -8.53
N ALA A 88 3.42 -27.96 -7.92
CA ALA A 88 2.36 -26.96 -7.87
C ALA A 88 2.00 -26.45 -9.28
N LEU A 89 2.99 -26.18 -10.14
CA LEU A 89 2.79 -25.80 -11.54
C LEU A 89 2.11 -26.91 -12.34
N LYS A 90 2.49 -28.18 -12.15
CA LYS A 90 1.82 -29.32 -12.79
C LYS A 90 0.39 -29.47 -12.34
N LYS A 91 0.13 -29.32 -11.04
CA LYS A 91 -1.22 -29.35 -10.49
C LYS A 91 -2.08 -28.23 -11.07
N ARG A 92 -1.54 -27.02 -11.17
CA ARG A 92 -2.20 -25.88 -11.80
C ARG A 92 -2.59 -26.20 -13.24
N ALA A 93 -1.61 -26.61 -14.06
CA ALA A 93 -1.85 -26.93 -15.47
C ALA A 93 -2.91 -28.02 -15.64
N PHE A 94 -2.89 -29.05 -14.79
CA PHE A 94 -3.90 -30.11 -14.80
C PHE A 94 -5.30 -29.61 -14.42
N ILE A 95 -5.42 -28.72 -13.43
CA ILE A 95 -6.70 -28.14 -13.03
C ILE A 95 -7.25 -27.24 -14.14
N GLU A 96 -6.40 -26.41 -14.76
CA GLU A 96 -6.79 -25.57 -15.90
C GLU A 96 -7.27 -26.42 -17.08
N GLU A 97 -6.57 -27.50 -17.41
CA GLU A 97 -6.98 -28.46 -18.45
C GLU A 97 -8.33 -29.12 -18.14
N LEU A 98 -8.60 -29.46 -16.87
CA LEU A 98 -9.89 -30.00 -16.46
C LEU A 98 -11.02 -28.99 -16.62
N TYR A 99 -10.80 -27.72 -16.24
CA TYR A 99 -11.79 -26.66 -16.42
C TYR A 99 -12.07 -26.39 -17.89
N GLU A 100 -11.05 -26.32 -18.74
CA GLU A 100 -11.22 -26.15 -20.19
C GLU A 100 -12.03 -27.30 -20.80
N LYS A 101 -11.72 -28.54 -20.44
CA LYS A 101 -12.49 -29.72 -20.87
C LYS A 101 -13.94 -29.68 -20.37
N GLN A 102 -14.16 -29.18 -19.17
CA GLN A 102 -15.51 -29.00 -18.62
C GLN A 102 -16.28 -27.89 -19.35
N GLU A 103 -15.63 -26.79 -19.72
CA GLU A 103 -16.23 -25.71 -20.53
C GLU A 103 -16.54 -26.19 -21.94
N GLN A 104 -15.60 -26.87 -22.61
CA GLN A 104 -15.85 -27.49 -23.92
C GLN A 104 -16.99 -28.50 -23.88
N ALA A 105 -17.09 -29.30 -22.81
CA ALA A 105 -18.21 -30.21 -22.61
C ALA A 105 -19.53 -29.45 -22.40
N LYS A 106 -19.53 -28.32 -21.69
CA LYS A 106 -20.71 -27.46 -21.53
C LYS A 106 -21.12 -26.80 -22.84
N GLU A 107 -20.17 -26.26 -23.61
CA GLU A 107 -20.40 -25.67 -24.93
C GLU A 107 -20.92 -26.70 -25.92
N TRP A 108 -20.37 -27.93 -25.89
CA TRP A 108 -20.85 -29.05 -26.70
C TRP A 108 -22.27 -29.51 -26.30
N LEU A 109 -22.58 -29.53 -24.99
CA LEU A 109 -23.95 -29.82 -24.53
C LEU A 109 -24.94 -28.70 -24.91
N GLN A 110 -24.48 -27.44 -24.90
CA GLN A 110 -25.26 -26.29 -25.37
C GLN A 110 -25.51 -26.33 -26.87
N SER A 111 -24.52 -26.71 -27.69
CA SER A 111 -24.69 -26.86 -29.14
C SER A 111 -25.58 -28.06 -29.51
N LEU A 112 -25.70 -29.05 -28.64
CA LEU A 112 -26.63 -30.17 -28.77
C LEU A 112 -28.03 -29.90 -28.21
N GLY A 113 -28.29 -28.71 -27.66
CA GLY A 113 -29.62 -28.33 -27.14
C GLY A 113 -30.04 -29.06 -25.87
N ILE A 114 -29.09 -29.64 -25.12
CA ILE A 114 -29.36 -30.38 -23.87
C ILE A 114 -28.93 -29.49 -22.69
N VAL A 115 -29.72 -28.47 -22.36
CA VAL A 115 -30.06 -27.97 -20.99
C VAL A 115 -30.79 -26.61 -21.06
N ASP A 116 -31.91 -26.57 -20.33
CA ASP A 116 -32.89 -25.51 -20.04
C ASP A 116 -33.71 -24.91 -21.19
N GLN A 117 -34.83 -25.60 -21.46
CA GLN A 117 -36.09 -24.98 -21.86
C GLN A 117 -36.54 -23.96 -20.78
N THR A 118 -36.31 -22.68 -21.03
CA THR A 118 -37.35 -21.67 -20.77
C THR A 118 -37.55 -20.86 -22.03
N ALA A 119 -38.72 -21.11 -22.65
CA ALA A 119 -39.37 -20.45 -23.76
C ALA A 119 -38.65 -19.28 -24.46
N VAL A 120 -38.50 -19.38 -25.79
CA VAL A 120 -39.23 -18.58 -26.79
C VAL A 120 -38.74 -18.91 -28.21
N VAL A 121 -39.72 -19.33 -29.03
CA VAL A 121 -39.93 -19.13 -30.49
C VAL A 121 -38.80 -19.48 -31.49
N GLN A 122 -39.19 -20.36 -32.42
CA GLN A 122 -38.50 -20.76 -33.65
C GLN A 122 -38.27 -19.57 -34.59
N ASP A 123 -37.13 -19.60 -35.30
CA ASP A 123 -37.11 -19.44 -36.76
C ASP A 123 -35.88 -20.15 -37.33
N ASP A 124 -36.10 -20.85 -38.45
CA ASP A 124 -35.16 -21.67 -39.21
C ASP A 124 -34.12 -20.81 -39.98
N ASP A 125 -32.88 -21.30 -40.08
CA ASP A 125 -32.22 -21.55 -41.39
C ASP A 125 -30.80 -22.16 -41.23
N GLU A 126 -30.67 -23.36 -41.83
CA GLU A 126 -29.53 -24.16 -42.36
C GLU A 126 -28.18 -24.41 -41.64
N PRO A 127 -27.58 -25.62 -41.84
CA PRO A 127 -26.33 -26.05 -41.23
C PRO A 127 -25.12 -25.81 -42.15
N ASP A 128 -24.00 -25.32 -41.60
CA ASP A 128 -22.72 -25.36 -42.34
C ASP A 128 -21.50 -25.66 -41.44
N ASP A 129 -20.72 -26.56 -42.02
CA ASP A 129 -19.41 -27.15 -41.77
C ASP A 129 -18.84 -27.34 -40.36
N GLY A 130 -18.51 -28.61 -40.10
CA GLY A 130 -17.73 -29.06 -38.96
C GLY A 130 -16.27 -28.66 -39.09
N ALA A 131 -15.84 -27.68 -38.30
CA ALA A 131 -14.44 -27.45 -38.00
C ALA A 131 -14.19 -27.62 -36.50
N ILE A 132 -13.61 -28.76 -36.11
CA ILE A 132 -13.02 -28.93 -34.78
C ILE A 132 -11.81 -27.99 -34.71
N PRO A 133 -11.72 -27.03 -33.77
CA PRO A 133 -10.58 -26.10 -33.76
C PRO A 133 -9.31 -26.82 -33.30
N LEU A 134 -8.33 -26.91 -34.21
CA LEU A 134 -6.94 -27.35 -33.99
C LEU A 134 -6.12 -26.44 -33.04
N HIS A 135 -6.75 -25.52 -32.31
CA HIS A 135 -6.08 -24.52 -31.46
C HIS A 135 -5.54 -25.06 -30.12
N HIS A 136 -5.79 -26.33 -29.79
CA HIS A 136 -5.55 -26.83 -28.44
C HIS A 136 -4.07 -27.09 -28.12
N GLU A 137 -3.24 -27.46 -29.11
CA GLU A 137 -1.85 -27.87 -28.83
C GLU A 137 -0.89 -26.71 -28.50
N GLU A 138 -1.06 -25.53 -29.10
CA GLU A 138 -0.19 -24.37 -28.84
C GLU A 138 -0.50 -23.71 -27.49
N SER A 139 -1.78 -23.66 -27.10
CA SER A 139 -2.21 -23.12 -25.79
C SER A 139 -1.62 -23.91 -24.61
N VAL A 140 -1.63 -25.25 -24.69
CA VAL A 140 -1.11 -26.12 -23.62
C VAL A 140 0.41 -26.04 -23.49
N LYS A 141 1.14 -25.89 -24.61
CA LYS A 141 2.61 -25.74 -24.61
C LYS A 141 3.07 -24.44 -23.96
N ASN A 142 2.28 -23.37 -24.06
CA ASN A 142 2.60 -22.07 -23.48
C ASN A 142 2.29 -21.95 -21.98
N ARG A 143 1.72 -22.97 -21.32
CA ARG A 143 1.29 -22.86 -19.91
C ARG A 143 2.00 -23.81 -18.95
N ASN A 144 2.86 -24.69 -19.45
CA ASN A 144 3.42 -25.79 -18.67
C ASN A 144 4.94 -25.84 -18.69
N VAL A 145 5.56 -26.01 -17.52
CA VAL A 145 6.99 -26.30 -17.43
C VAL A 145 7.21 -27.82 -17.58
N PRO A 146 7.98 -28.29 -18.58
CA PRO A 146 8.14 -29.71 -18.82
C PRO A 146 8.89 -30.39 -17.66
N SER A 147 8.50 -31.62 -17.30
CA SER A 147 9.15 -32.35 -16.19
C SER A 147 10.60 -32.72 -16.51
N SER A 148 10.94 -32.84 -17.79
CA SER A 148 12.33 -32.96 -18.26
C SER A 148 13.21 -31.79 -17.83
N ALA A 149 12.66 -30.60 -17.57
CA ALA A 149 13.42 -29.46 -17.07
C ALA A 149 13.75 -29.57 -15.56
N ALA A 150 12.91 -30.26 -14.77
CA ALA A 150 13.13 -30.43 -13.33
C ALA A 150 14.04 -31.62 -13.00
N LEU A 151 14.04 -32.68 -13.83
CA LEU A 151 14.85 -33.89 -13.63
C LEU A 151 16.37 -33.63 -13.47
N PRO A 152 17.00 -32.74 -14.27
CA PRO A 152 18.41 -32.42 -14.14
C PRO A 152 18.77 -31.80 -12.79
N ILE A 153 17.87 -31.04 -12.16
CA ILE A 153 18.09 -30.44 -10.83
C ILE A 153 18.25 -31.54 -9.78
N ILE A 154 17.44 -32.60 -9.87
CA ILE A 154 17.48 -33.75 -8.95
C ILE A 154 18.72 -34.59 -9.20
N ARG A 155 19.07 -34.85 -10.48
CA ARG A 155 20.18 -35.75 -10.84
C ARG A 155 21.58 -35.13 -10.62
N SER A 156 21.67 -33.80 -10.51
CA SER A 156 22.96 -33.11 -10.43
C SER A 156 23.74 -33.36 -9.13
N ALA A 157 23.17 -34.05 -8.12
CA ALA A 157 23.82 -34.30 -6.83
C ALA A 157 24.80 -35.50 -6.78
N LEU A 158 25.00 -36.21 -7.90
CA LEU A 158 25.92 -37.35 -8.00
C LEU A 158 27.23 -36.91 -8.68
N GLY A 159 28.34 -36.83 -7.93
CA GLY A 159 29.66 -36.41 -8.43
C GLY A 159 30.58 -35.76 -7.39
N GLY A 160 31.68 -35.15 -7.82
CA GLY A 160 32.60 -34.36 -6.99
C GLY A 160 32.11 -32.92 -6.76
N GLN A 161 32.50 -32.27 -5.65
CA GLN A 161 31.88 -31.04 -5.14
C GLN A 161 31.84 -29.86 -6.14
N GLN A 162 32.94 -29.58 -6.85
CA GLN A 162 33.00 -28.49 -7.84
C GLN A 162 32.21 -28.79 -9.12
N SER A 163 32.26 -30.04 -9.62
CA SER A 163 31.53 -30.41 -10.83
C SER A 163 30.01 -30.52 -10.59
N ILE A 164 29.60 -30.86 -9.36
CA ILE A 164 28.20 -30.80 -8.92
C ILE A 164 27.68 -29.36 -8.96
N SER A 165 28.44 -28.39 -8.44
CA SER A 165 28.00 -27.00 -8.34
C SER A 165 27.68 -26.40 -9.71
N GLU A 166 28.59 -26.53 -10.68
CA GLU A 166 28.40 -25.97 -12.02
C GLU A 166 27.28 -26.67 -12.80
N ARG A 167 27.17 -28.01 -12.70
CA ARG A 167 26.08 -28.76 -13.34
C ARG A 167 24.73 -28.38 -12.74
N ALA A 168 24.64 -28.31 -11.41
CA ALA A 168 23.43 -27.92 -10.70
C ALA A 168 23.04 -26.46 -11.00
N LYS A 169 24.02 -25.57 -11.14
CA LYS A 169 23.83 -24.17 -11.55
C LYS A 169 23.21 -24.08 -12.94
N GLY A 170 23.79 -24.78 -13.93
CA GLY A 170 23.26 -24.82 -15.30
C GLY A 170 21.86 -25.44 -15.38
N ALA A 171 21.63 -26.56 -14.67
CA ALA A 171 20.33 -27.21 -14.59
C ALA A 171 19.24 -26.30 -13.99
N MET A 172 19.57 -25.63 -12.88
CA MET A 172 18.65 -24.71 -12.22
C MET A 172 18.39 -23.47 -13.07
N GLN A 173 19.41 -22.92 -13.74
CA GLN A 173 19.24 -21.80 -14.67
C GLN A 173 18.32 -22.17 -15.83
N GLY A 174 18.51 -23.35 -16.44
CA GLY A 174 17.63 -23.85 -17.49
C GLY A 174 16.18 -23.96 -17.02
N TYR A 175 15.96 -24.47 -15.81
CA TYR A 175 14.63 -24.56 -15.21
C TYR A 175 13.99 -23.18 -14.96
N LEU A 176 14.75 -22.21 -14.42
CA LEU A 176 14.28 -20.84 -14.23
C LEU A 176 13.86 -20.21 -15.56
N ASN A 177 14.64 -20.39 -16.62
CA ASN A 177 14.35 -19.82 -17.94
C ASN A 177 13.00 -20.28 -18.51
N HIS A 178 12.54 -21.50 -18.18
CA HIS A 178 11.25 -21.99 -18.65
C HIS A 178 10.06 -21.17 -18.12
N PHE A 179 10.10 -20.75 -16.86
CA PHE A 179 8.98 -19.99 -16.28
C PHE A 179 9.21 -18.48 -16.24
N LEU A 180 10.46 -18.01 -16.27
CA LEU A 180 10.78 -16.58 -16.41
C LEU A 180 10.71 -16.11 -17.87
N GLY A 181 10.71 -17.03 -18.83
CA GLY A 181 10.53 -16.74 -20.25
C GLY A 181 9.07 -16.64 -20.69
N ASN A 182 8.11 -16.75 -19.77
CA ASN A 182 6.69 -16.86 -20.09
C ASN A 182 5.82 -16.02 -19.13
N MET A 183 4.99 -15.13 -19.67
CA MET A 183 4.23 -14.17 -18.87
C MET A 183 3.12 -14.83 -18.03
N ASP A 184 2.47 -15.87 -18.56
CA ASP A 184 1.38 -16.59 -17.90
C ASP A 184 1.87 -17.48 -16.76
N ILE A 185 3.08 -18.01 -16.89
CA ILE A 185 3.71 -18.84 -15.86
C ILE A 185 4.34 -17.95 -14.79
N VAL A 186 5.04 -16.86 -15.17
CA VAL A 186 5.71 -15.98 -14.20
C VAL A 186 4.74 -15.24 -13.29
N ASN A 187 3.57 -14.88 -13.82
CA ASN A 187 2.49 -14.25 -13.06
C ASN A 187 1.56 -15.25 -12.35
N SER A 188 1.90 -16.54 -12.36
CA SER A 188 1.15 -17.54 -11.58
C SER A 188 1.32 -17.34 -10.08
N ARG A 189 0.31 -17.73 -9.29
CA ARG A 189 0.41 -17.66 -7.82
C ARG A 189 1.59 -18.45 -7.30
N GLU A 190 1.86 -19.60 -7.88
CA GLU A 190 2.92 -20.51 -7.47
C GLU A 190 4.30 -19.88 -7.68
N VAL A 191 4.53 -19.27 -8.85
CA VAL A 191 5.80 -18.61 -9.17
C VAL A 191 5.96 -17.32 -8.38
N CYS A 192 4.95 -16.47 -8.27
CA CYS A 192 5.04 -15.25 -7.46
C CYS A 192 5.34 -15.56 -5.99
N LYS A 193 4.71 -16.62 -5.43
CA LYS A 193 5.03 -17.11 -4.08
C LYS A 193 6.46 -17.62 -3.97
N PHE A 194 6.95 -18.33 -4.99
CA PHE A 194 8.33 -18.79 -5.04
C PHE A 194 9.32 -17.62 -5.12
N LEU A 195 9.04 -16.60 -5.94
CA LEU A 195 9.89 -15.42 -6.11
C LEU A 195 9.79 -14.42 -4.95
N GLU A 196 8.89 -14.65 -3.98
CA GLU A 196 8.60 -13.76 -2.85
C GLU A 196 8.21 -12.37 -3.34
N VAL A 197 7.23 -12.29 -4.26
CA VAL A 197 6.71 -11.04 -4.83
C VAL A 197 5.20 -10.88 -4.66
N SER A 198 4.76 -9.63 -4.60
CA SER A 198 3.37 -9.16 -4.52
C SER A 198 3.20 -7.91 -5.38
N LYS A 199 1.96 -7.42 -5.52
CA LYS A 199 1.69 -6.13 -6.19
C LYS A 199 2.41 -4.94 -5.55
N LEU A 200 2.77 -5.02 -4.26
CA LEU A 200 3.51 -3.97 -3.55
C LEU A 200 5.04 -4.09 -3.70
N SER A 201 5.55 -5.18 -4.28
CA SER A 201 7.00 -5.42 -4.41
C SER A 201 7.70 -4.29 -5.17
N PHE A 202 7.07 -3.81 -6.24
CA PHE A 202 7.70 -2.93 -7.24
C PHE A 202 7.20 -1.48 -7.20
N SER A 203 6.45 -1.10 -6.15
CA SER A 203 6.08 0.29 -5.89
C SER A 203 7.31 1.11 -5.49
N GLN A 204 7.83 1.90 -6.43
CA GLN A 204 9.05 2.71 -6.26
C GLN A 204 8.95 3.70 -5.09
N GLU A 205 7.76 4.23 -4.86
CA GLU A 205 7.43 5.13 -3.77
C GLU A 205 7.75 4.56 -2.38
N TYR A 206 7.69 3.24 -2.21
CA TYR A 206 7.96 2.56 -0.93
C TYR A 206 9.40 2.02 -0.83
N GLY A 207 10.26 2.38 -1.79
CA GLY A 207 11.67 2.01 -1.80
C GLY A 207 11.96 0.60 -2.33
N SER A 208 13.18 0.13 -2.08
CA SER A 208 13.69 -1.15 -2.59
C SER A 208 12.85 -2.34 -2.11
N LYS A 209 12.71 -3.36 -2.96
CA LYS A 209 12.15 -4.66 -2.58
C LYS A 209 13.06 -5.35 -1.55
N LEU A 210 12.48 -5.76 -0.42
CA LEU A 210 13.16 -6.58 0.59
C LEU A 210 12.56 -7.99 0.58
N LYS A 211 12.23 -8.52 1.78
CA LYS A 211 11.72 -9.86 2.00
C LYS A 211 10.19 -9.89 1.99
N GLU A 212 9.61 -10.95 1.43
CA GLU A 212 8.16 -11.16 1.47
C GLU A 212 7.84 -12.63 1.72
N GLY A 213 6.64 -12.91 2.21
CA GLY A 213 6.17 -14.29 2.31
C GLY A 213 5.05 -14.50 3.31
N TYR A 214 4.47 -15.70 3.29
CA TYR A 214 3.44 -16.08 4.25
C TYR A 214 3.99 -16.25 5.65
N ILE A 215 3.32 -15.59 6.61
CA ILE A 215 3.56 -15.70 8.04
C ILE A 215 2.20 -15.84 8.73
N MET A 216 2.17 -16.53 9.87
CA MET A 216 0.99 -16.54 10.71
C MET A 216 1.03 -15.35 11.68
N VAL A 217 0.00 -14.52 11.70
CA VAL A 217 -0.12 -13.37 12.61
C VAL A 217 -1.22 -13.61 13.62
N LYS A 218 -1.02 -13.08 14.84
CA LYS A 218 -2.05 -13.08 15.87
C LYS A 218 -2.68 -11.69 15.95
N HIS A 219 -3.97 -11.62 15.64
CA HIS A 219 -4.82 -10.43 15.76
C HIS A 219 -4.41 -9.27 14.83
N LEU A 220 -5.10 -9.15 13.69
CA LEU A 220 -5.05 -7.97 12.82
C LEU A 220 -6.27 -7.08 13.10
N PRO A 221 -6.11 -5.76 13.27
CA PRO A 221 -7.22 -4.82 13.34
C PRO A 221 -7.82 -4.67 11.94
N GLY A 222 -8.79 -5.52 11.57
CA GLY A 222 -9.43 -5.41 10.25
C GLY A 222 -10.10 -6.67 9.69
N ALA A 223 -10.04 -7.82 10.37
CA ALA A 223 -10.95 -8.92 10.06
C ALA A 223 -12.34 -8.53 10.57
N ASP A 224 -13.29 -8.33 9.65
CA ASP A 224 -14.68 -7.91 9.90
C ASP A 224 -15.23 -8.47 11.21
N SER A 225 -15.50 -7.58 12.16
CA SER A 225 -16.38 -7.85 13.29
C SER A 225 -17.63 -7.00 13.16
N ASP A 226 -18.26 -7.03 11.99
CA ASP A 226 -19.69 -6.81 11.89
C ASP A 226 -20.40 -8.17 11.88
N VAL A 227 -21.42 -8.28 12.72
CA VAL A 227 -22.38 -9.39 12.86
C VAL A 227 -21.90 -10.65 13.60
N ASN A 228 -21.89 -10.62 14.93
CA ASN A 228 -22.89 -11.34 15.75
C ASN A 228 -22.55 -11.29 17.24
N PHE A 229 -23.53 -10.83 18.01
CA PHE A 229 -23.60 -10.97 19.45
C PHE A 229 -23.75 -12.47 19.78
N CYS A 230 -22.65 -13.20 19.90
CA CYS A 230 -22.68 -14.59 20.34
C CYS A 230 -22.85 -14.63 21.87
N VAL A 231 -24.12 -14.64 22.28
CA VAL A 231 -24.55 -15.21 23.55
C VAL A 231 -24.11 -16.67 23.56
N ILE A 232 -23.11 -17.02 24.37
CA ILE A 232 -22.94 -18.27 25.13
C ILE A 232 -21.51 -18.24 25.67
N ASN A 233 -21.41 -17.79 26.91
CA ASN A 233 -20.20 -17.81 27.71
C ASN A 233 -20.26 -19.07 28.59
N TRP A 234 -19.94 -20.24 28.02
CA TRP A 234 -19.69 -21.45 28.82
C TRP A 234 -18.92 -22.51 28.03
N THR A 235 -17.60 -22.33 27.87
CA THR A 235 -16.56 -23.38 27.88
C THR A 235 -15.21 -22.74 27.56
N GLY A 236 -14.20 -23.01 28.38
CA GLY A 236 -12.87 -22.42 28.27
C GLY A 236 -12.05 -22.97 27.08
N CYS A 237 -12.28 -22.45 25.88
CA CYS A 237 -11.42 -22.68 24.71
C CYS A 237 -11.44 -21.52 23.68
N CYS A 238 -11.31 -20.27 24.12
CA CYS A 238 -11.03 -19.16 23.21
C CYS A 238 -9.52 -19.08 22.90
N GLN A 239 -9.01 -20.03 22.11
CA GLN A 239 -7.66 -19.92 21.54
C GLN A 239 -7.69 -18.81 20.48
N GLY A 240 -7.07 -17.67 20.77
CA GLY A 240 -6.97 -16.55 19.81
C GLY A 240 -6.44 -17.01 18.45
N ASN A 241 -7.27 -16.83 17.42
CA ASN A 241 -7.06 -17.34 16.07
C ASN A 241 -5.79 -16.76 15.45
N TRP A 242 -5.03 -17.63 14.76
CA TRP A 242 -3.87 -17.26 13.97
C TRP A 242 -4.29 -17.22 12.51
N GLU A 243 -3.98 -16.13 11.84
CA GLU A 243 -4.32 -15.92 10.43
C GLU A 243 -3.08 -16.02 9.57
N LYS A 244 -3.21 -16.68 8.41
CA LYS A 244 -2.12 -16.82 7.46
C LYS A 244 -2.18 -15.65 6.50
N VAL A 245 -1.17 -14.79 6.54
CA VAL A 245 -1.14 -13.55 5.76
C VAL A 245 0.17 -13.42 4.99
N TRP A 246 0.13 -12.73 3.87
CA TRP A 246 1.31 -12.37 3.10
C TRP A 246 1.93 -11.09 3.67
N VAL A 247 3.17 -11.20 4.14
CA VAL A 247 3.87 -10.09 4.77
C VAL A 247 4.88 -9.51 3.78
N VAL A 248 4.86 -8.19 3.60
CA VAL A 248 5.75 -7.44 2.72
C VAL A 248 6.66 -6.54 3.56
N LEU A 249 7.95 -6.85 3.61
CA LEU A 249 8.96 -6.02 4.26
C LEU A 249 9.46 -4.94 3.30
N LYS A 250 9.42 -3.69 3.76
CA LYS A 250 9.99 -2.52 3.09
C LYS A 250 10.94 -1.77 4.03
N PRO A 251 11.80 -0.87 3.51
CA PRO A 251 12.83 -0.19 4.31
C PRO A 251 12.34 0.63 5.51
N GLY A 252 11.02 0.78 5.72
CA GLY A 252 10.46 1.50 6.86
C GLY A 252 9.19 0.90 7.47
N PHE A 253 8.70 -0.23 6.96
CA PHE A 253 7.47 -0.83 7.45
C PHE A 253 7.32 -2.30 7.05
N LEU A 254 6.36 -2.96 7.68
CA LEU A 254 5.79 -4.24 7.26
C LEU A 254 4.34 -4.04 6.88
N ALA A 255 3.97 -4.44 5.66
CA ALA A 255 2.59 -4.48 5.21
C ALA A 255 2.06 -5.92 5.28
N PHE A 256 0.78 -6.06 5.59
CA PHE A 256 0.06 -7.33 5.65
C PHE A 256 -1.02 -7.37 4.57
N LEU A 257 -1.03 -8.43 3.77
CA LEU A 257 -2.00 -8.70 2.71
C LEU A 257 -2.62 -10.08 2.95
N ASP A 258 -3.84 -10.32 2.47
CA ASP A 258 -4.41 -11.68 2.48
C ASP A 258 -3.68 -12.55 1.44
N ASP A 259 -3.51 -12.04 0.23
CA ASP A 259 -2.74 -12.66 -0.84
C ASP A 259 -1.79 -11.69 -1.58
N PRO A 260 -0.65 -12.15 -2.14
CA PRO A 260 0.26 -11.33 -2.94
C PRO A 260 -0.37 -10.56 -4.11
N PHE A 261 -1.52 -11.01 -4.64
CA PHE A 261 -2.22 -10.36 -5.75
C PHE A 261 -3.23 -9.30 -5.29
N ASP A 262 -3.47 -9.21 -3.99
CA ASP A 262 -4.41 -8.24 -3.43
C ASP A 262 -3.78 -6.85 -3.38
N THR A 263 -4.60 -5.84 -3.63
CA THR A 263 -4.24 -4.42 -3.50
C THR A 263 -4.67 -3.86 -2.15
N LYS A 264 -5.59 -4.53 -1.45
CA LYS A 264 -6.11 -4.11 -0.15
C LYS A 264 -5.18 -4.58 0.96
N LEU A 265 -4.71 -3.62 1.77
CA LEU A 265 -3.90 -3.88 2.95
C LEU A 265 -4.76 -4.29 4.13
N LEU A 266 -4.31 -5.29 4.89
CA LEU A 266 -4.92 -5.73 6.15
C LEU A 266 -4.42 -4.87 7.33
N ASP A 267 -3.12 -4.57 7.38
CA ASP A 267 -2.49 -3.72 8.40
C ASP A 267 -1.10 -3.29 7.89
N ILE A 268 -0.49 -2.26 8.50
CA ILE A 268 0.87 -1.79 8.23
C ILE A 268 1.60 -1.38 9.51
N ILE A 269 2.67 -2.09 9.87
CA ILE A 269 3.57 -1.73 10.98
C ILE A 269 4.69 -0.85 10.46
N VAL A 270 4.65 0.44 10.75
CA VAL A 270 5.77 1.36 10.50
C VAL A 270 6.86 1.12 11.53
N PHE A 271 8.13 1.07 11.12
CA PHE A 271 9.23 0.89 12.07
C PHE A 271 9.53 2.18 12.81
N ASP A 272 9.69 2.06 14.14
CA ASP A 272 10.15 3.14 15.00
C ASP A 272 11.43 2.66 15.71
N VAL A 273 12.58 3.13 15.23
CA VAL A 273 13.89 2.80 15.80
C VAL A 273 14.19 3.79 16.92
N GLN A 274 13.44 3.70 18.02
CA GLN A 274 13.82 4.45 19.22
C GLN A 274 15.04 3.79 19.86
N PRO A 275 16.08 4.56 20.21
CA PRO A 275 17.18 4.04 21.02
C PRO A 275 16.61 3.60 22.37
N ALA A 276 16.65 2.29 22.63
CA ALA A 276 16.33 1.79 23.96
C ALA A 276 17.31 2.42 24.96
N SER A 277 16.80 3.04 26.03
CA SER A 277 17.61 3.51 27.16
C SER A 277 18.22 2.31 27.88
N GLY A 278 19.31 1.79 27.32
CA GLY A 278 20.11 0.73 27.93
C GLY A 278 21.03 1.33 28.96
N LYS A 279 21.02 0.78 30.18
CA LYS A 279 21.92 1.19 31.28
C LYS A 279 23.42 1.02 30.96
N ASN A 280 23.77 0.36 29.86
CA ASN A 280 25.15 0.04 29.49
C ASN A 280 25.46 0.46 28.04
N GLY A 281 25.72 1.75 27.81
CA GLY A 281 26.65 2.31 26.81
C GLY A 281 26.56 1.98 25.30
N VAL A 282 25.88 0.92 24.86
CA VAL A 282 25.73 0.53 23.45
C VAL A 282 24.30 0.02 23.27
N SER A 283 23.39 0.90 22.86
CA SER A 283 22.01 0.51 22.57
C SER A 283 21.90 0.04 21.11
N GLN A 284 22.02 -1.27 20.87
CA GLN A 284 21.65 -1.83 19.58
C GLN A 284 20.12 -1.92 19.52
N VAL A 285 19.49 -1.12 18.66
CA VAL A 285 18.03 -1.12 18.51
C VAL A 285 17.61 -2.38 17.74
N HIS A 286 16.81 -3.23 18.38
CA HIS A 286 16.24 -4.42 17.75
C HIS A 286 14.73 -4.23 17.58
N LEU A 287 14.29 -4.06 16.34
CA LEU A 287 12.87 -4.00 15.96
C LEU A 287 12.18 -5.35 16.14
N ALA A 288 12.90 -6.45 15.89
CA ALA A 288 12.39 -7.80 16.01
C ALA A 288 13.27 -8.69 16.90
N SER A 289 12.63 -9.58 17.65
CA SER A 289 13.30 -10.57 18.51
C SER A 289 12.59 -11.93 18.50
N PRO A 290 13.33 -13.06 18.57
CA PRO A 290 12.73 -14.38 18.63
C PRO A 290 12.02 -14.59 19.98
N ILE A 291 10.91 -15.33 19.97
CA ILE A 291 10.15 -15.69 21.17
C ILE A 291 10.32 -17.18 21.43
N LYS A 292 10.65 -17.55 22.67
CA LYS A 292 10.53 -18.94 23.14
C LYS A 292 9.08 -19.20 23.51
N GLU A 293 8.36 -20.01 22.73
CA GLU A 293 7.04 -20.49 23.11
C GLU A 293 7.16 -21.74 24.00
N HIS A 294 6.14 -21.97 24.84
CA HIS A 294 6.05 -23.17 25.68
C HIS A 294 5.98 -24.46 24.85
N ASN A 295 5.41 -24.40 23.64
CA ASN A 295 5.42 -25.51 22.70
C ASN A 295 6.65 -25.40 21.79
N LEU A 296 7.56 -26.37 21.89
CA LEU A 296 8.84 -26.43 21.17
C LEU A 296 8.69 -26.56 19.64
N LEU A 297 7.51 -26.96 19.15
CA LEU A 297 7.19 -27.05 17.72
C LEU A 297 6.65 -25.73 17.14
N ARG A 298 6.46 -24.70 17.98
CA ARG A 298 5.95 -23.39 17.55
C ARG A 298 7.06 -22.37 17.54
N TYR A 299 7.44 -21.92 16.34
CA TYR A 299 8.50 -20.95 16.14
C TYR A 299 7.91 -19.57 15.92
N ALA A 300 8.15 -18.65 16.86
CA ALA A 300 7.57 -17.32 16.84
C ALA A 300 8.61 -16.22 17.04
N PHE A 301 8.28 -15.02 16.60
CA PHE A 301 9.04 -13.81 16.88
C PHE A 301 8.11 -12.64 17.17
N LYS A 302 8.63 -11.64 17.88
CA LYS A 302 7.95 -10.41 18.22
C LYS A 302 8.52 -9.29 17.37
N ILE A 303 7.65 -8.38 16.96
CA ILE A 303 8.05 -7.07 16.43
C ILE A 303 7.56 -6.01 17.41
N ASN A 304 8.45 -5.08 17.77
CA ASN A 304 8.12 -3.91 18.56
C ASN A 304 8.20 -2.68 17.66
N CYS A 305 7.16 -1.86 17.70
CA CYS A 305 7.03 -0.62 16.94
C CYS A 305 6.43 0.40 17.91
N GLY A 306 7.25 1.27 18.51
CA GLY A 306 6.82 2.36 19.41
C GLY A 306 5.65 2.03 20.35
N SER A 307 4.43 2.26 19.89
CA SER A 307 3.16 2.05 20.61
C SER A 307 2.59 0.63 20.60
N ARG A 308 3.05 -0.26 19.70
CA ARG A 308 2.48 -1.60 19.50
C ARG A 308 3.50 -2.71 19.41
N SER A 309 3.06 -3.91 19.72
CA SER A 309 3.85 -5.10 19.47
C SER A 309 3.02 -6.24 18.93
N ILE A 310 3.53 -6.89 17.89
CA ILE A 310 2.82 -7.95 17.17
C ILE A 310 3.62 -9.25 17.24
N LYS A 311 2.88 -10.34 17.41
CA LYS A 311 3.44 -11.70 17.49
C LYS A 311 3.22 -12.41 16.15
N LEU A 312 4.32 -12.92 15.59
CA LEU A 312 4.34 -13.61 14.31
C LEU A 312 4.88 -15.03 14.48
N ARG A 313 4.39 -15.97 13.67
CA ARG A 313 4.76 -17.39 13.67
C ARG A 313 5.19 -17.87 12.30
N THR A 314 6.21 -18.73 12.28
CA THR A 314 6.74 -19.34 11.06
C THR A 314 6.88 -20.85 11.22
N SER A 315 7.21 -21.54 10.12
CA SER A 315 7.31 -23.01 10.09
C SER A 315 8.60 -23.57 10.69
N SER A 316 9.64 -22.76 10.93
CA SER A 316 10.91 -23.24 11.47
C SER A 316 11.72 -22.14 12.18
N MET A 317 12.58 -22.53 13.11
CA MET A 317 13.48 -21.59 13.79
C MET A 317 14.46 -20.89 12.81
N ALA A 318 14.85 -21.56 11.73
CA ALA A 318 15.68 -20.96 10.69
C ALA A 318 14.98 -19.77 10.02
N LYS A 319 13.68 -19.91 9.69
CA LYS A 319 12.87 -18.80 9.15
C LYS A 319 12.67 -17.68 10.16
N VAL A 320 12.48 -18.00 11.45
CA VAL A 320 12.43 -16.98 12.50
C VAL A 320 13.71 -16.15 12.50
N LYS A 321 14.88 -16.79 12.51
CA LYS A 321 16.18 -16.10 12.48
C LYS A 321 16.30 -15.23 11.24
N GLU A 322 15.96 -15.77 10.07
CA GLU A 322 15.98 -15.04 8.80
C GLU A 322 15.11 -13.77 8.84
N TRP A 323 13.84 -13.89 9.24
CA TRP A 323 12.92 -12.74 9.35
C TRP A 323 13.41 -11.70 10.35
N VAL A 324 13.83 -12.13 11.54
CA VAL A 324 14.37 -11.23 12.57
C VAL A 324 15.61 -10.49 12.06
N THR A 325 16.52 -11.20 11.37
CA THR A 325 17.71 -10.59 10.78
C THR A 325 17.35 -9.58 9.69
N GLU A 326 16.46 -9.92 8.76
CA GLU A 326 16.09 -9.01 7.67
C GLU A 326 15.30 -7.78 8.16
N ILE A 327 14.40 -7.94 9.13
CA ILE A 327 13.67 -6.81 9.75
C ILE A 327 14.64 -5.88 10.47
N ASN A 328 15.56 -6.42 11.28
CA ASN A 328 16.55 -5.60 11.98
C ASN A 328 17.50 -4.92 10.98
N LYS A 329 17.93 -5.61 9.91
CA LYS A 329 18.71 -4.98 8.83
C LYS A 329 17.95 -3.87 8.12
N ALA A 330 16.65 -4.05 7.87
CA ALA A 330 15.81 -3.03 7.23
C ALA A 330 15.75 -1.75 8.08
N GLY A 331 15.66 -1.87 9.41
CA GLY A 331 15.74 -0.74 10.34
C GLY A 331 17.12 -0.06 10.40
N MET A 332 18.20 -0.78 10.07
CA MET A 332 19.59 -0.30 10.16
C MET A 332 20.16 0.23 8.83
N ARG A 333 19.42 0.19 7.72
CA ARG A 333 19.83 0.75 6.40
C ARG A 333 20.05 2.27 6.49
N PRO A 334 20.82 2.91 5.58
CA PRO A 334 21.56 4.17 5.83
C PRO A 334 20.76 5.31 6.47
N GLN A 335 21.46 6.20 7.17
CA GLN A 335 20.94 7.33 7.97
C GLN A 335 19.99 8.30 7.25
N GLU A 336 19.92 8.28 5.92
CA GLU A 336 18.95 9.06 5.13
C GLU A 336 17.56 8.40 5.06
N GLY A 337 17.48 7.12 5.44
CA GLY A 337 16.28 6.30 5.49
C GLY A 337 15.25 6.78 6.52
N TRP A 338 14.05 6.22 6.42
CA TRP A 338 12.85 6.58 7.19
C TRP A 338 12.87 6.15 8.64
N CYS A 339 13.77 5.24 8.98
CA CYS A 339 13.82 4.56 10.26
C CYS A 339 14.69 5.28 11.30
N HIS A 340 15.46 6.30 10.93
CA HIS A 340 16.42 6.92 11.84
C HIS A 340 15.87 8.19 12.47
N THR A 341 16.23 8.41 13.73
CA THR A 341 16.00 9.69 14.39
C THR A 341 16.93 10.74 13.80
N HIS A 342 16.38 11.92 13.54
CA HIS A 342 17.10 13.07 13.02
C HIS A 342 17.18 14.16 14.10
N ARG A 343 17.65 15.36 13.73
CA ARG A 343 17.78 16.50 14.65
C ARG A 343 16.49 16.69 15.48
N PHE A 344 16.65 16.89 16.79
CA PHE A 344 15.56 16.98 17.78
C PHE A 344 14.72 15.71 17.98
N GLY A 345 15.23 14.54 17.58
CA GLY A 345 14.46 13.29 17.61
C GLY A 345 13.37 13.22 16.56
N SER A 346 13.42 14.08 15.53
CA SER A 346 12.46 14.11 14.43
C SER A 346 12.52 12.83 13.60
N TYR A 347 11.37 12.38 13.10
CA TYR A 347 11.29 11.31 12.10
C TYR A 347 11.74 11.78 10.70
N ALA A 348 11.81 13.10 10.47
CA ALA A 348 12.20 13.71 9.21
C ALA A 348 13.59 14.39 9.28
N PRO A 349 14.45 14.21 8.27
CA PRO A 349 15.75 14.86 8.17
C PRO A 349 15.58 16.33 7.82
N GLN A 350 16.65 17.10 8.01
CA GLN A 350 16.68 18.48 7.53
C GLN A 350 16.70 18.51 5.99
N ARG A 351 15.96 19.45 5.41
CA ARG A 351 15.81 19.66 3.96
C ARG A 351 16.02 21.15 3.65
N GLY A 352 16.38 21.47 2.41
CA GLY A 352 16.64 22.87 1.98
C GLY A 352 17.96 23.49 2.47
N LEU A 353 18.82 22.70 3.14
CA LEU A 353 20.20 23.10 3.45
C LEU A 353 21.21 22.64 2.37
N ALA A 354 20.80 21.70 1.52
CA ALA A 354 21.52 21.29 0.31
C ALA A 354 20.76 21.82 -0.92
N GLU A 355 21.34 21.71 -2.12
CA GLU A 355 20.67 22.01 -3.40
C GLU A 355 19.60 20.95 -3.76
N ASP A 356 18.75 20.59 -2.80
CA ASP A 356 17.65 19.65 -2.98
C ASP A 356 16.41 20.34 -3.58
N GLY A 357 16.41 21.64 -3.84
CA GLY A 357 15.27 22.36 -4.44
C GLY A 357 14.06 22.54 -3.52
N SER A 358 14.18 22.26 -2.21
CA SER A 358 13.12 22.55 -1.24
C SER A 358 12.93 24.06 -1.07
N GLN A 359 11.69 24.53 -1.09
CA GLN A 359 11.35 25.92 -0.81
C GLN A 359 10.31 26.00 0.29
N ALA A 360 10.34 27.09 1.05
CA ALA A 360 9.35 27.41 2.06
C ALA A 360 8.88 28.86 1.92
N GLN A 361 7.59 29.08 2.19
CA GLN A 361 6.96 30.40 2.26
C GLN A 361 6.09 30.46 3.50
N TRP A 362 6.03 31.62 4.17
CA TRP A 362 5.10 31.84 5.28
C TRP A 362 3.95 32.75 4.87
N PHE A 363 2.82 32.55 5.55
CA PHE A 363 1.59 33.32 5.42
C PHE A 363 1.19 33.83 6.78
N ILE A 364 0.93 35.14 6.84
CA ILE A 364 0.36 35.80 7.99
C ILE A 364 -1.16 35.89 7.74
N ASP A 365 -1.93 35.48 8.74
CA ASP A 365 -3.40 35.44 8.73
C ASP A 365 -4.04 34.51 7.67
N GLY A 366 -5.37 34.44 7.71
CA GLY A 366 -6.15 33.51 6.90
C GLY A 366 -6.24 33.90 5.42
N GLN A 367 -6.30 35.19 5.09
CA GLN A 367 -6.56 35.62 3.70
C GLN A 367 -5.56 35.05 2.70
N ALA A 368 -4.27 35.28 2.94
CA ALA A 368 -3.24 34.87 2.00
C ALA A 368 -3.06 33.33 2.01
N ALA A 369 -3.15 32.71 3.18
CA ALA A 369 -3.06 31.26 3.33
C ALA A 369 -4.20 30.53 2.62
N PHE A 370 -5.46 30.91 2.87
CA PHE A 370 -6.63 30.26 2.25
C PHE A 370 -6.71 30.52 0.75
N LYS A 371 -6.30 31.70 0.26
CA LYS A 371 -6.17 31.95 -1.18
C LYS A 371 -5.17 31.00 -1.84
N ALA A 372 -4.02 30.77 -1.19
CA ALA A 372 -3.01 29.84 -1.69
C ALA A 372 -3.51 28.39 -1.64
N ILE A 373 -4.16 27.97 -0.54
CA ILE A 373 -4.77 26.64 -0.41
C ILE A 373 -5.80 26.39 -1.50
N ALA A 374 -6.71 27.33 -1.74
CA ALA A 374 -7.72 27.23 -2.80
C ALA A 374 -7.09 27.02 -4.17
N SER A 375 -6.07 27.84 -4.48
CA SER A 375 -5.37 27.77 -5.77
C SER A 375 -4.62 26.45 -5.94
N SER A 376 -4.05 25.89 -4.88
CA SER A 376 -3.41 24.57 -4.91
C SER A 376 -4.42 23.45 -5.12
N ILE A 377 -5.59 23.49 -4.45
CA ILE A 377 -6.67 22.50 -4.64
C ILE A 377 -7.15 22.51 -6.10
N GLU A 378 -7.42 23.69 -6.66
CA GLU A 378 -7.85 23.84 -8.06
C GLU A 378 -6.88 23.19 -9.05
N ASN A 379 -5.58 23.30 -8.78
CA ASN A 379 -4.52 22.76 -9.63
C ASN A 379 -4.21 21.28 -9.39
N ALA A 380 -4.77 20.65 -8.35
CA ALA A 380 -4.50 19.25 -8.00
C ALA A 380 -4.79 18.30 -9.17
N LYS A 381 -3.96 17.27 -9.35
CA LYS A 381 -4.08 16.31 -10.46
C LYS A 381 -4.24 14.86 -10.01
N SER A 382 -3.77 14.51 -8.82
CA SER A 382 -3.80 13.12 -8.35
C SER A 382 -4.47 12.99 -7.00
N GLU A 383 -3.96 13.68 -5.97
CA GLU A 383 -4.38 13.40 -4.59
C GLU A 383 -4.35 14.66 -3.70
N ILE A 384 -5.34 14.76 -2.81
CA ILE A 384 -5.41 15.79 -1.78
C ILE A 384 -5.56 15.11 -0.42
N LEU A 385 -4.68 15.43 0.52
CA LEU A 385 -4.76 14.95 1.91
C LEU A 385 -5.00 16.15 2.84
N ILE A 386 -5.99 16.04 3.71
CA ILE A 386 -6.35 17.09 4.66
C ILE A 386 -6.40 16.51 6.07
N THR A 387 -5.73 17.16 7.02
CA THR A 387 -5.91 16.90 8.44
C THR A 387 -6.40 18.16 9.13
N GLY A 388 -7.29 18.03 10.10
CA GLY A 388 -7.78 19.17 10.86
C GLY A 388 -8.36 18.78 12.21
N TRP A 389 -8.14 19.64 13.20
CA TRP A 389 -8.83 19.55 14.48
C TRP A 389 -10.30 19.93 14.31
N TRP A 390 -10.59 20.89 13.43
CA TRP A 390 -11.95 21.25 13.03
C TRP A 390 -11.99 21.62 11.54
N ILE A 391 -12.91 21.04 10.77
CA ILE A 391 -13.15 21.41 9.37
C ILE A 391 -14.61 21.79 9.18
N CYS A 392 -14.85 22.93 8.52
CA CYS A 392 -16.18 23.38 8.10
C CYS A 392 -16.28 23.30 6.57
N PRO A 393 -16.97 22.29 6.00
CA PRO A 393 -17.06 22.10 4.55
C PRO A 393 -17.58 23.33 3.80
N GLU A 394 -18.42 24.13 4.44
CA GLU A 394 -19.09 25.28 3.84
C GLU A 394 -18.29 26.59 3.91
N MET A 395 -17.09 26.60 4.51
CA MET A 395 -16.27 27.81 4.58
C MET A 395 -15.82 28.26 3.18
N PHE A 396 -15.70 29.58 2.99
CA PHE A 396 -15.15 30.16 1.77
C PHE A 396 -13.65 30.44 1.94
N LEU A 397 -12.83 29.93 1.02
CA LEU A 397 -11.38 30.15 1.04
C LEU A 397 -10.97 31.51 0.42
N ARG A 398 -11.85 32.15 -0.36
CA ARG A 398 -11.64 33.49 -0.91
C ARG A 398 -12.79 34.42 -0.55
N ARG A 399 -12.48 35.69 -0.28
CA ARG A 399 -13.46 36.76 0.04
C ARG A 399 -13.28 37.95 -0.89
N PRO A 400 -14.36 38.73 -1.18
CA PRO A 400 -15.71 38.62 -0.62
C PRO A 400 -16.47 37.39 -1.13
N PHE A 401 -17.29 36.78 -0.26
CA PHE A 401 -17.84 35.44 -0.51
C PHE A 401 -18.92 35.40 -1.61
N ASP A 402 -19.61 36.51 -1.82
CA ASP A 402 -20.65 36.71 -2.85
C ASP A 402 -20.10 36.57 -4.28
N ARG A 403 -18.86 37.02 -4.50
CA ARG A 403 -18.17 36.93 -5.80
C ARG A 403 -17.37 35.64 -5.97
N HIS A 404 -17.21 34.86 -4.90
CA HIS A 404 -16.36 33.67 -4.87
C HIS A 404 -17.12 32.44 -4.38
N SER A 405 -18.33 32.22 -4.89
CA SER A 405 -19.19 31.07 -4.57
C SER A 405 -18.52 29.71 -4.82
N SER A 406 -17.70 29.61 -5.86
CA SER A 406 -16.90 28.42 -6.17
C SER A 406 -15.76 28.16 -5.19
N SER A 407 -15.38 29.13 -4.35
CA SER A 407 -14.30 28.97 -3.37
C SER A 407 -14.71 28.29 -2.07
N ARG A 408 -15.96 27.83 -1.97
CA ARG A 408 -16.40 27.00 -0.84
C ARG A 408 -15.59 25.70 -0.83
N LEU A 409 -15.08 25.31 0.34
CA LEU A 409 -14.20 24.15 0.46
C LEU A 409 -14.82 22.89 -0.15
N GLU A 410 -16.08 22.59 0.20
CA GLU A 410 -16.80 21.44 -0.35
C GLU A 410 -16.93 21.47 -1.88
N ALA A 411 -17.16 22.65 -2.47
CA ALA A 411 -17.34 22.81 -3.91
C ALA A 411 -16.02 22.58 -4.66
N LEU A 412 -14.92 23.12 -4.14
CA LEU A 412 -13.58 22.88 -4.70
C LEU A 412 -13.22 21.39 -4.66
N LEU A 413 -13.42 20.74 -3.52
CA LEU A 413 -13.13 19.31 -3.39
C LEU A 413 -14.03 18.47 -4.30
N GLU A 414 -15.32 18.80 -4.42
CA GLU A 414 -16.24 18.10 -5.31
C GLU A 414 -15.81 18.23 -6.78
N GLU A 415 -15.42 19.43 -7.22
CA GLU A 415 -14.95 19.66 -8.59
C GLU A 415 -13.70 18.82 -8.90
N LYS A 416 -12.73 18.79 -7.98
CA LYS A 416 -11.53 17.98 -8.15
C LYS A 416 -11.81 16.49 -8.11
N ALA A 417 -12.70 16.05 -7.23
CA ALA A 417 -13.11 14.66 -7.14
C ALA A 417 -13.77 14.17 -8.45
N LYS A 418 -14.60 15.01 -9.08
CA LYS A 418 -15.19 14.76 -10.41
C LYS A 418 -14.15 14.68 -11.53
N GLN A 419 -13.01 15.33 -11.37
CA GLN A 419 -11.87 15.24 -12.28
C GLN A 419 -10.97 14.02 -12.00
N GLY A 420 -11.37 13.12 -11.09
CA GLY A 420 -10.65 11.88 -10.76
C GLY A 420 -9.64 11.99 -9.61
N VAL A 421 -9.49 13.18 -8.99
CA VAL A 421 -8.59 13.39 -7.85
C VAL A 421 -9.11 12.62 -6.63
N GLN A 422 -8.23 11.85 -5.97
CA GLN A 422 -8.55 11.16 -4.72
C GLN A 422 -8.36 12.10 -3.53
N ILE A 423 -9.35 12.14 -2.63
CA ILE A 423 -9.36 13.09 -1.51
C ILE A 423 -9.50 12.34 -0.20
N TYR A 424 -8.53 12.49 0.68
CA TYR A 424 -8.45 11.81 1.97
C TYR A 424 -8.45 12.84 3.09
N ILE A 425 -9.42 12.73 4.00
CA ILE A 425 -9.61 13.71 5.09
C ILE A 425 -9.57 12.98 6.43
N LEU A 426 -8.65 13.36 7.30
CA LEU A 426 -8.60 12.93 8.70
C LEU A 426 -9.08 14.05 9.62
N LEU A 427 -10.13 13.75 10.37
CA LEU A 427 -10.73 14.65 11.34
C LEU A 427 -10.48 14.16 12.77
N TYR A 428 -10.26 15.10 13.68
CA TYR A 428 -10.38 14.80 15.10
C TYR A 428 -11.83 14.38 15.42
N LYS A 429 -12.00 13.21 16.03
CA LYS A 429 -13.26 12.77 16.64
C LYS A 429 -13.29 13.35 18.05
N GLU A 430 -14.19 14.29 18.27
CA GLU A 430 -14.35 14.97 19.55
C GLU A 430 -15.17 14.18 20.57
N VAL A 431 -14.88 14.45 21.85
CA VAL A 431 -15.82 14.16 22.93
C VAL A 431 -16.96 15.18 22.84
N SER A 432 -18.08 14.76 22.25
CA SER A 432 -19.23 15.63 21.91
C SER A 432 -19.84 16.37 23.11
N LEU A 433 -19.66 15.86 24.33
CA LEU A 433 -20.10 16.53 25.55
C LEU A 433 -19.26 17.77 25.88
N ALA A 434 -17.97 17.76 25.51
CA ALA A 434 -17.01 18.81 25.84
C ALA A 434 -16.79 19.82 24.71
N LEU A 435 -16.93 19.38 23.45
CA LEU A 435 -16.59 20.19 22.27
C LEU A 435 -17.75 20.24 21.27
N LYS A 436 -17.93 21.41 20.64
CA LYS A 436 -19.02 21.69 19.69
C LYS A 436 -18.56 21.80 18.24
N ILE A 437 -17.47 21.11 17.89
CA ILE A 437 -16.92 21.13 16.52
C ILE A 437 -17.77 20.31 15.53
N ASN A 438 -18.53 19.33 16.03
CA ASN A 438 -19.45 18.48 15.27
C ASN A 438 -18.77 17.80 14.06
N SER A 439 -17.71 17.03 14.32
CA SER A 439 -16.96 16.36 13.26
C SER A 439 -17.81 15.34 12.48
N MET A 440 -18.88 14.81 13.10
CA MET A 440 -19.82 13.90 12.45
C MET A 440 -20.59 14.59 11.32
N TYR A 441 -21.02 15.84 11.54
CA TYR A 441 -21.64 16.65 10.50
C TYR A 441 -20.68 16.86 9.32
N SER A 442 -19.44 17.30 9.60
CA SER A 442 -18.43 17.52 8.56
C SER A 442 -18.14 16.24 7.78
N LYS A 443 -17.98 15.09 8.46
CA LYS A 443 -17.83 13.78 7.81
C LYS A 443 -18.99 13.47 6.88
N THR A 444 -20.23 13.60 7.37
CA THR A 444 -21.43 13.28 6.60
C THR A 444 -21.53 14.17 5.36
N ARG A 445 -21.29 15.48 5.51
CA ARG A 445 -21.33 16.42 4.39
C ARG A 445 -20.27 16.11 3.33
N LEU A 446 -19.03 15.86 3.76
CA LEU A 446 -17.90 15.58 2.87
C LEU A 446 -17.97 14.20 2.19
N LEU A 447 -18.53 13.18 2.83
CA LEU A 447 -18.74 11.89 2.16
C LEU A 447 -19.82 11.98 1.07
N ASN A 448 -20.77 12.90 1.21
CA ASN A 448 -21.89 13.04 0.28
C ASN A 448 -21.56 13.90 -0.96
N ILE A 449 -20.36 14.46 -1.08
CA ILE A 449 -19.99 15.25 -2.28
C ILE A 449 -19.52 14.38 -3.45
N HIS A 450 -18.75 13.31 -3.22
CA HIS A 450 -18.25 12.42 -4.28
C HIS A 450 -17.66 11.12 -3.72
N GLU A 451 -17.69 10.02 -4.48
CA GLU A 451 -17.12 8.70 -4.08
C GLU A 451 -15.59 8.70 -3.87
N ASN A 452 -14.90 9.62 -4.55
CA ASN A 452 -13.45 9.83 -4.41
C ASN A 452 -13.08 10.58 -3.12
N VAL A 453 -14.06 11.01 -2.32
CA VAL A 453 -13.84 11.69 -1.05
C VAL A 453 -14.02 10.71 0.09
N ARG A 454 -12.94 10.44 0.82
CA ARG A 454 -12.91 9.52 1.96
C ARG A 454 -12.59 10.29 3.22
N VAL A 455 -13.36 10.03 4.28
CA VAL A 455 -13.25 10.77 5.55
C VAL A 455 -13.18 9.81 6.74
N LEU A 456 -12.10 9.91 7.50
CA LEU A 456 -11.89 9.22 8.77
C LEU A 456 -12.01 10.19 9.95
N ARG A 457 -12.46 9.67 11.09
CA ARG A 457 -12.52 10.41 12.35
C ARG A 457 -11.88 9.57 13.45
N TYR A 458 -10.97 10.17 14.23
CA TYR A 458 -10.23 9.46 15.28
C TYR A 458 -9.80 10.42 16.41
N PRO A 459 -9.61 9.97 17.67
CA PRO A 459 -9.73 8.60 18.19
C PRO A 459 -11.15 8.13 18.44
N ASP A 460 -11.37 6.83 18.33
CA ASP A 460 -12.52 6.23 18.99
C ASP A 460 -12.23 6.12 20.50
N HIS A 461 -12.76 7.07 21.26
CA HIS A 461 -12.48 7.22 22.68
C HIS A 461 -12.78 5.96 23.51
N ILE A 462 -13.79 5.16 23.12
CA ILE A 462 -14.20 3.97 23.86
C ILE A 462 -13.18 2.85 23.66
N SER A 463 -12.82 2.57 22.41
CA SER A 463 -11.89 1.48 22.09
C SER A 463 -10.44 1.82 22.43
N THR A 464 -10.06 3.10 22.35
CA THR A 464 -8.67 3.52 22.57
C THR A 464 -8.39 3.99 24.00
N GLY A 465 -9.43 4.34 24.78
CA GLY A 465 -9.26 4.93 26.12
C GLY A 465 -8.65 6.34 26.11
N VAL A 466 -8.51 6.97 24.94
CA VAL A 466 -7.91 8.30 24.77
C VAL A 466 -9.00 9.37 24.87
N TYR A 467 -9.10 10.07 26.00
CA TYR A 467 -10.16 11.09 26.21
C TYR A 467 -9.67 12.54 26.23
N TYR A 468 -8.40 12.77 26.58
CA TYR A 468 -7.86 14.12 26.81
C TYR A 468 -6.94 14.65 25.70
N TRP A 469 -6.58 13.79 24.75
CA TRP A 469 -5.69 14.13 23.64
C TRP A 469 -6.47 14.29 22.34
N SER A 470 -5.97 15.11 21.42
CA SER A 470 -6.60 15.36 20.12
C SER A 470 -5.59 15.34 18.99
N HIS A 471 -6.07 14.98 17.79
CA HIS A 471 -5.37 15.28 16.54
C HIS A 471 -5.47 16.77 16.29
N HIS A 472 -4.36 17.49 16.40
CA HIS A 472 -4.32 18.95 16.37
C HIS A 472 -3.52 19.51 15.17
N GLU A 473 -2.91 18.62 14.40
CA GLU A 473 -2.23 18.92 13.16
C GLU A 473 -3.19 19.45 12.09
N LYS A 474 -2.84 20.60 11.51
CA LYS A 474 -3.57 21.18 10.37
C LYS A 474 -2.68 21.10 9.14
N LEU A 475 -3.03 20.19 8.24
CA LEU A 475 -2.27 19.91 7.04
C LEU A 475 -3.18 19.95 5.82
N VAL A 476 -2.69 20.55 4.74
CA VAL A 476 -3.25 20.34 3.39
C VAL A 476 -2.09 19.97 2.48
N ILE A 477 -2.10 18.74 1.96
CA ILE A 477 -1.09 18.22 1.06
C ILE A 477 -1.73 18.00 -0.30
N VAL A 478 -1.13 18.57 -1.35
CA VAL A 478 -1.60 18.46 -2.73
C VAL A 478 -0.53 17.77 -3.58
N ASP A 479 -0.92 16.68 -4.24
CA ASP A 479 -0.13 15.85 -5.17
C ASP A 479 1.25 15.41 -4.61
N TYR A 480 1.41 15.38 -3.28
CA TYR A 480 2.69 15.23 -2.58
C TYR A 480 3.79 16.21 -3.04
N GLN A 481 3.40 17.36 -3.59
CA GLN A 481 4.32 18.40 -4.06
C GLN A 481 4.23 19.69 -3.26
N ILE A 482 3.08 19.98 -2.66
CA ILE A 482 2.83 21.18 -1.86
C ILE A 482 2.20 20.77 -0.53
N CYS A 483 2.76 21.25 0.59
CA CYS A 483 2.19 21.07 1.93
C CYS A 483 1.97 22.42 2.57
N PHE A 484 0.75 22.65 3.05
CA PHE A 484 0.40 23.72 3.99
C PHE A 484 0.40 23.13 5.39
N ILE A 485 1.14 23.73 6.32
CA ILE A 485 1.20 23.34 7.74
C ILE A 485 1.17 24.59 8.61
N GLY A 486 0.38 24.59 9.67
CA GLY A 486 0.36 25.74 10.57
C GLY A 486 -0.75 25.70 11.62
N GLY A 487 -1.11 26.89 12.08
CA GLY A 487 -2.16 27.07 13.09
C GLY A 487 -3.59 27.17 12.52
N LEU A 488 -3.76 27.34 11.21
CA LEU A 488 -5.06 27.56 10.58
C LEU A 488 -5.76 26.23 10.25
N ASP A 489 -6.81 25.91 11.00
CA ASP A 489 -7.81 24.91 10.59
C ASP A 489 -8.66 25.45 9.41
N LEU A 490 -9.10 24.55 8.52
CA LEU A 490 -10.08 24.85 7.48
C LEU A 490 -11.50 24.95 8.08
N CYS A 491 -11.73 25.94 8.93
CA CYS A 491 -13.02 26.15 9.61
C CYS A 491 -13.37 27.62 9.81
N PHE A 492 -14.58 27.85 10.32
CA PHE A 492 -15.13 29.19 10.55
C PHE A 492 -14.30 30.02 11.56
N GLY A 493 -14.26 31.33 11.36
CA GLY A 493 -13.59 32.30 12.24
C GLY A 493 -12.07 32.35 12.10
N ARG A 494 -11.48 31.65 11.11
CA ARG A 494 -10.03 31.65 10.86
C ARG A 494 -9.63 32.55 9.70
N TYR A 495 -10.59 32.92 8.84
CA TYR A 495 -10.31 33.88 7.78
C TYR A 495 -10.15 35.24 8.44
N ASP A 496 -9.03 35.90 8.20
CA ASP A 496 -8.80 37.27 8.67
C ASP A 496 -7.83 37.98 7.72
N THR A 497 -7.77 39.28 7.83
CA THR A 497 -6.84 40.15 7.12
C THR A 497 -5.98 40.91 8.13
N ILE A 498 -4.91 41.54 7.66
CA ILE A 498 -3.98 42.29 8.52
C ILE A 498 -4.66 43.46 9.27
N GLU A 499 -5.82 43.91 8.78
CA GLU A 499 -6.60 44.96 9.42
C GLU A 499 -7.35 44.48 10.67
N HIS A 500 -7.52 43.16 10.86
CA HIS A 500 -8.23 42.53 11.98
C HIS A 500 -9.55 43.23 12.33
N LYS A 501 -10.40 43.41 11.31
CA LYS A 501 -11.65 44.19 11.48
C LYS A 501 -12.57 43.50 12.47
N VAL A 502 -13.16 44.30 13.36
CA VAL A 502 -14.08 43.81 14.41
C VAL A 502 -15.54 43.78 13.92
N GLY A 503 -15.85 44.38 12.77
CA GLY A 503 -17.20 44.45 12.21
C GLY A 503 -17.23 44.27 10.69
N ASP A 504 -18.34 43.70 10.19
CA ASP A 504 -18.58 43.39 8.78
C ASP A 504 -20.06 43.64 8.43
N TYR A 505 -20.42 44.92 8.36
CA TYR A 505 -21.75 45.37 7.97
C TYR A 505 -21.68 46.25 6.71
N PRO A 506 -22.37 45.89 5.60
CA PRO A 506 -23.06 44.61 5.38
C PRO A 506 -22.08 43.42 5.34
N PRO A 507 -22.54 42.17 5.56
CA PRO A 507 -21.66 41.01 5.63
C PRO A 507 -21.07 40.69 4.25
N LEU A 508 -19.77 40.89 4.09
CA LEU A 508 -19.02 40.62 2.85
C LEU A 508 -17.84 39.69 3.11
N THR A 509 -17.28 39.75 4.31
CA THR A 509 -16.06 39.04 4.69
C THR A 509 -16.39 37.77 5.45
N TRP A 510 -17.34 37.79 6.37
CA TRP A 510 -17.66 36.68 7.27
C TRP A 510 -19.17 36.34 7.26
N PRO A 511 -19.63 35.45 6.36
CA PRO A 511 -21.03 35.06 6.28
C PRO A 511 -21.44 34.17 7.46
N GLY A 512 -22.58 34.50 8.07
CA GLY A 512 -23.25 33.63 9.05
C GLY A 512 -22.34 33.23 10.21
N LYS A 513 -22.11 31.92 10.37
CA LYS A 513 -21.29 31.35 11.46
C LYS A 513 -19.80 31.72 11.39
N ASP A 514 -19.36 32.24 10.25
CA ASP A 514 -17.97 32.67 10.07
C ASP A 514 -17.67 34.00 10.75
N TYR A 515 -18.69 34.81 11.06
CA TYR A 515 -18.56 35.97 11.93
C TYR A 515 -18.45 35.46 13.37
N TYR A 516 -17.22 35.38 13.86
CA TYR A 516 -16.87 34.59 15.04
C TYR A 516 -16.12 35.42 16.06
N ASN A 517 -16.55 35.36 17.33
CA ASN A 517 -15.86 35.99 18.46
C ASN A 517 -15.67 34.96 19.58
N PRO A 518 -14.54 34.24 19.60
CA PRO A 518 -14.11 33.47 20.77
C PRO A 518 -13.53 34.44 21.80
N ARG A 519 -13.72 34.20 23.11
CA ARG A 519 -13.23 35.10 24.18
C ARG A 519 -11.70 35.32 24.21
N TYR A 520 -10.92 34.71 23.31
CA TYR A 520 -9.48 34.89 23.13
C TYR A 520 -9.11 34.90 21.63
N PHE A 521 -8.40 35.95 21.19
CA PHE A 521 -7.93 36.14 19.80
C PHE A 521 -6.65 35.33 19.54
N THR A 522 -6.51 34.69 18.38
CA THR A 522 -5.25 34.04 17.98
C THR A 522 -4.88 34.45 16.56
N SER A 523 -3.86 35.31 16.42
CA SER A 523 -3.13 35.48 15.15
C SER A 523 -2.33 34.20 14.89
N LEU A 524 -2.45 33.61 13.69
CA LEU A 524 -1.88 32.29 13.40
C LEU A 524 -0.96 32.35 12.17
N LEU A 525 0.25 31.82 12.32
CA LEU A 525 1.22 31.68 11.24
C LEU A 525 1.02 30.35 10.51
N THR A 526 1.06 30.37 9.18
CA THR A 526 1.03 29.17 8.34
C THR A 526 2.25 29.12 7.44
N PHE A 527 2.87 27.95 7.33
CA PHE A 527 3.99 27.68 6.44
C PHE A 527 3.53 26.83 5.25
N VAL A 528 4.11 27.11 4.10
CA VAL A 528 4.01 26.30 2.88
C VAL A 528 5.38 25.77 2.55
N MET A 529 5.44 24.49 2.18
CA MET A 529 6.65 23.78 1.84
C MET A 529 6.47 23.07 0.50
N THR A 530 7.51 23.01 -0.33
CA THR A 530 7.47 22.38 -1.68
C THR A 530 8.28 21.08 -1.78
N ARG A 531 8.01 20.33 -2.87
CA ARG A 531 8.53 19.03 -3.39
C ARG A 531 9.49 18.21 -2.52
N ASN A 532 10.63 18.73 -2.09
CA ASN A 532 11.67 17.90 -1.45
C ASN A 532 11.57 17.79 0.07
N ILE A 533 10.67 18.57 0.70
CA ILE A 533 10.25 18.35 2.10
C ILE A 533 9.17 17.26 2.22
N LEU A 534 8.34 17.10 1.18
CA LEU A 534 7.11 16.28 1.24
C LEU A 534 7.31 14.79 1.04
N TYR A 535 8.42 14.34 0.44
CA TYR A 535 8.65 12.91 0.21
C TYR A 535 8.50 12.14 1.52
N LYS A 536 8.81 12.74 2.69
CA LYS A 536 8.59 12.14 4.02
C LYS A 536 7.24 12.39 4.71
N MET A 537 6.43 13.34 4.27
CA MET A 537 5.07 13.57 4.79
C MET A 537 4.03 12.62 4.20
N LYS A 538 4.35 11.91 3.11
CA LYS A 538 3.55 10.76 2.64
C LYS A 538 3.41 9.71 3.74
N GLN A 539 4.41 9.52 4.61
CA GLN A 539 4.26 8.68 5.80
C GLN A 539 3.39 9.29 6.90
N ILE A 540 3.26 10.61 7.06
CA ILE A 540 2.26 11.15 8.00
C ILE A 540 0.86 10.81 7.48
N GLY A 541 0.56 11.12 6.22
CA GLY A 541 -0.74 10.80 5.62
C GLY A 541 -1.01 9.29 5.58
N PHE A 542 -0.02 8.50 5.17
CA PHE A 542 -0.10 7.04 5.09
C PHE A 542 -0.10 6.36 6.46
N SER A 543 0.70 6.82 7.43
CA SER A 543 0.66 6.33 8.82
C SER A 543 -0.67 6.68 9.46
N LEU A 544 -1.09 7.95 9.42
CA LEU A 544 -2.38 8.37 9.97
C LEU A 544 -3.56 7.62 9.35
N TRP A 545 -3.51 7.31 8.05
CA TRP A 545 -4.58 6.59 7.35
C TRP A 545 -4.50 5.06 7.47
N CYS A 546 -3.32 4.47 7.71
CA CYS A 546 -3.14 3.02 7.86
C CYS A 546 -3.11 2.54 9.32
N PHE A 547 -2.95 3.44 10.29
CA PHE A 547 -3.09 3.13 11.72
C PHE A 547 -4.56 3.21 12.21
N MET A 548 -5.50 3.63 11.35
CA MET A 548 -6.92 3.85 11.65
C MET A 548 -7.80 3.09 10.66
#